data_AF-C9MUC6-F1
#
_entry.id   AF-C9MUC6-F1
#
_cell.length_a   1.000
_cell.length_b   1.000
_cell.length_c   1.000
_cell.angle_alpha   90.00
_cell.angle_beta   90.00
_cell.angle_gamma   90.00
#
_symmetry.space_group_name_H-M   'P 1'
#
loop_
_entity.id
_entity.type
_entity.pdbx_description
1 polymer ?
#
loop_
_entity_poly.entity_id
_entity_poly.type
_entity_poly.pdbx_seq_one_letter_code
_entity_poly.pdbx_strand_id
1 'polypeptide(L)'
;MNFFDRKKNKMELNENGKTVIQYAEKILNLVDEMEEKVNKNNLVQNNFSIGSCAPAPLWDMISLFGRFYPEKYILHKIENNLQLFEKLKNGSYQMIILSKPIDNSEFFCIKYKTEQLFLSVPLQHPLAKKRKYIFQILQMTECSYSIQ
;
A
#
# COMPACT_ATOMS: atom_id res chain seq x y z
N MET A 1 41.76 -29.68 3.66
CA MET A 1 41.36 -28.36 4.17
C MET A 1 40.89 -28.56 5.60
N ASN A 2 41.64 -28.08 6.59
CA ASN A 2 41.33 -28.31 8.01
C ASN A 2 40.78 -26.99 8.58
N PHE A 3 39.63 -27.03 9.26
CA PHE A 3 38.94 -25.84 9.79
C PHE A 3 39.13 -25.66 11.30
N PHE A 4 39.56 -26.72 11.97
CA PHE A 4 39.76 -26.77 13.40
C PHE A 4 41.15 -27.31 13.72
N ASP A 5 41.82 -26.66 14.67
CA ASP A 5 43.02 -27.17 15.29
C ASP A 5 42.64 -27.84 16.61
N ARG A 6 43.10 -29.08 16.82
CA ARG A 6 42.93 -29.81 18.07
C ARG A 6 44.15 -29.62 18.96
N LYS A 7 43.97 -28.95 20.09
CA LYS A 7 44.88 -29.04 21.25
C LYS A 7 44.31 -30.04 22.25
N LYS A 8 45.17 -30.60 23.10
CA LYS A 8 44.97 -31.79 23.98
C LYS A 8 43.55 -31.99 24.57
N ASN A 9 42.80 -30.92 24.86
CA ASN A 9 41.39 -30.96 25.27
C ASN A 9 40.53 -29.79 24.70
N LYS A 10 40.96 -29.12 23.62
CA LYS A 10 40.28 -27.93 23.08
C LYS A 10 40.31 -27.94 21.55
N MET A 11 39.15 -27.72 20.92
CA MET A 11 39.03 -27.44 19.49
C MET A 11 38.91 -25.93 19.31
N GLU A 12 39.83 -25.37 18.53
CA GLU A 12 39.82 -23.94 18.17
C GLU A 12 39.70 -23.82 16.65
N LEU A 13 38.95 -22.81 16.22
CA LEU A 13 38.78 -22.49 14.81
C LEU A 13 40.08 -21.89 14.29
N ASN A 14 40.65 -22.46 13.23
CA ASN A 14 41.84 -21.91 12.60
C ASN A 14 41.47 -20.83 11.56
N GLU A 15 42.45 -20.16 10.97
CA GLU A 15 42.19 -19.04 10.02
C GLU A 15 41.33 -19.47 8.82
N ASN A 16 41.48 -20.70 8.35
CA ASN A 16 40.63 -21.25 7.30
C ASN A 16 39.20 -21.46 7.80
N GLY A 17 39.03 -21.96 9.02
CA GLY A 17 37.72 -22.08 9.67
C GLY A 17 37.04 -20.72 9.85
N LYS A 18 37.77 -19.67 10.26
CA LYS A 18 37.23 -18.30 10.37
C LYS A 18 36.73 -17.80 9.03
N THR A 19 37.53 -18.01 7.97
CA THR A 19 37.16 -17.63 6.61
C THR A 19 35.90 -18.38 6.16
N VAL A 20 35.82 -19.69 6.41
CA VAL A 20 34.64 -20.49 6.06
C VAL A 20 33.40 -20.02 6.82
N ILE A 21 33.50 -19.67 8.11
CA ILE A 21 32.36 -19.14 8.87
C ILE A 21 31.86 -17.83 8.26
N GLN A 22 32.75 -16.91 7.88
CA GLN A 22 32.34 -15.65 7.24
C GLN A 22 31.60 -15.88 5.92
N TYR A 23 32.01 -16.86 5.12
CA TYR A 23 31.30 -17.19 3.89
C TYR A 23 30.01 -17.96 4.16
N ALA A 24 29.98 -18.86 5.14
CA ALA A 24 28.78 -19.56 5.55
C ALA A 24 27.70 -18.59 6.03
N GLU A 25 28.05 -17.60 6.86
CA GLU A 25 27.14 -16.53 7.29
C GLU A 25 26.60 -15.73 6.10
N LYS A 26 27.46 -15.35 5.14
CA LYS A 26 27.03 -14.65 3.92
C LYS A 26 26.06 -15.49 3.08
N ILE A 27 26.33 -16.79 2.93
CA ILE A 27 25.47 -17.68 2.17
C ILE A 27 24.11 -17.81 2.85
N LEU A 28 24.07 -18.01 4.18
CA LEU A 28 22.82 -18.10 4.93
C LEU A 28 22.00 -16.81 4.80
N ASN A 29 22.63 -15.65 4.98
CA ASN A 29 21.96 -14.36 4.80
C ASN A 29 21.40 -14.18 3.37
N LEU A 30 22.12 -14.64 2.34
CA LEU A 30 21.65 -14.60 0.96
C LEU A 30 20.46 -15.54 0.72
N VAL A 31 20.44 -16.70 1.37
CA VAL A 31 19.29 -17.63 1.32
C VAL A 31 18.07 -16.98 1.96
N ASP A 32 18.23 -16.37 3.15
CA ASP A 32 17.14 -15.67 3.83
C ASP A 32 16.61 -14.49 3.00
N GLU A 33 17.50 -13.69 2.40
CA GLU A 33 17.12 -12.58 1.50
C GLU A 33 16.34 -13.09 0.28
N MET A 34 16.78 -14.21 -0.31
CA MET A 34 16.10 -14.82 -1.44
C MET A 34 14.69 -15.27 -1.05
N GLU A 35 14.53 -15.97 0.09
CA GLU A 35 13.23 -16.43 0.55
C GLU A 35 12.27 -15.27 0.83
N GLU A 36 12.73 -14.20 1.51
CA GLU A 36 11.92 -13.00 1.72
C GLU A 36 11.46 -12.40 0.38
N LYS A 37 12.37 -12.29 -0.59
CA LYS A 37 12.10 -11.66 -1.87
C LYS A 37 11.14 -12.48 -2.72
N VAL A 38 11.30 -13.81 -2.74
CA VAL A 38 10.40 -14.74 -3.43
C VAL A 38 9.01 -14.71 -2.79
N ASN A 39 8.93 -14.73 -1.46
CA ASN A 39 7.64 -14.67 -0.75
C ASN A 39 6.92 -13.33 -0.97
N LYS A 40 7.64 -12.20 -0.90
CA LYS A 40 7.09 -10.88 -1.27
C LYS A 40 6.60 -10.86 -2.71
N ASN A 41 7.37 -11.43 -3.65
CA ASN A 41 6.98 -11.51 -5.05
C ASN A 41 5.72 -12.35 -5.26
N ASN A 42 5.58 -13.49 -4.59
CA ASN A 42 4.39 -14.35 -4.67
C ASN A 42 3.16 -13.65 -4.07
N LEU A 43 3.31 -12.95 -2.94
CA LEU A 43 2.24 -12.16 -2.34
C LEU A 43 1.77 -11.02 -3.26
N VAL A 44 2.72 -10.31 -3.89
CA VAL A 44 2.42 -9.24 -4.86
C VAL A 44 1.85 -9.79 -6.17
N GLN A 45 2.30 -10.96 -6.62
CA GLN A 45 1.77 -11.59 -7.82
C GLN A 45 0.31 -12.02 -7.65
N ASN A 46 -0.04 -12.57 -6.49
CA ASN A 46 -1.35 -13.16 -6.24
C ASN A 46 -2.36 -12.19 -5.59
N ASN A 47 -1.89 -11.17 -4.87
CA ASN A 47 -2.75 -10.25 -4.13
C ASN A 47 -2.50 -8.79 -4.52
N PHE A 48 -3.58 -8.09 -4.84
CA PHE A 48 -3.58 -6.65 -5.08
C PHE A 48 -4.09 -5.90 -3.85
N SER A 49 -3.32 -4.98 -3.29
CA SER A 49 -3.69 -4.26 -2.06
C SER A 49 -4.10 -2.80 -2.30
N ILE A 50 -5.35 -2.46 -1.95
CA ILE A 50 -5.95 -1.14 -2.16
C ILE A 50 -6.38 -0.49 -0.85
N GLY A 51 -5.92 0.73 -0.61
CA GLY A 51 -6.46 1.60 0.46
C GLY A 51 -7.43 2.63 -0.09
N SER A 52 -8.46 3.02 0.66
CA SER A 52 -9.35 4.11 0.25
C SER A 52 -9.77 4.99 1.43
N CYS A 53 -9.94 6.29 1.18
CA CYS A 53 -10.49 7.21 2.16
C CYS A 53 -12.02 7.12 2.27
N ALA A 54 -12.70 6.46 1.32
CA ALA A 54 -14.16 6.35 1.29
C ALA A 54 -14.67 5.02 0.69
N PRO A 55 -15.89 4.56 1.06
CA PRO A 55 -16.43 3.28 0.58
C PRO A 55 -16.76 3.26 -0.92
N ALA A 56 -17.50 4.27 -1.41
CA ALA A 56 -17.95 4.31 -2.81
C ALA A 56 -16.80 4.21 -3.84
N PRO A 57 -15.71 5.00 -3.74
CA PRO A 57 -14.54 4.82 -4.60
C PRO A 57 -13.95 3.41 -4.54
N LEU A 58 -13.90 2.83 -3.35
CA LEU A 58 -13.32 1.52 -3.15
C LEU A 58 -14.13 0.43 -3.84
N TRP A 59 -15.46 0.48 -3.72
CA TRP A 59 -16.34 -0.47 -4.39
C TRP A 59 -16.26 -0.38 -5.91
N ASP A 60 -16.20 0.85 -6.45
CA ASP A 60 -15.99 1.08 -7.89
C ASP A 60 -14.70 0.38 -8.35
N MET A 61 -13.60 0.57 -7.61
CA MET A 61 -12.29 0.01 -7.95
C MET A 61 -12.22 -1.50 -7.78
N ILE A 62 -12.78 -2.07 -6.70
CA ILE A 62 -12.86 -3.52 -6.51
C ILE A 62 -13.64 -4.17 -7.66
N SER A 63 -14.78 -3.56 -8.05
CA SER A 63 -15.61 -4.06 -9.15
C SER A 63 -14.90 -3.97 -10.51
N LEU A 64 -14.04 -2.97 -10.69
CA LEU A 64 -13.22 -2.83 -11.89
C LEU A 64 -12.12 -3.91 -11.92
N PHE A 65 -11.35 -4.02 -10.84
CA PHE A 65 -10.25 -4.98 -10.74
C PHE A 65 -10.74 -6.43 -10.81
N GLY A 66 -11.85 -6.77 -10.17
CA GLY A 66 -12.42 -8.12 -10.25
C GLY A 66 -12.83 -8.53 -11.68
N ARG A 67 -13.14 -7.56 -12.56
CA ARG A 67 -13.43 -7.83 -13.98
C ARG A 67 -12.18 -8.04 -14.81
N PHE A 68 -11.11 -7.30 -14.54
CA PHE A 68 -9.87 -7.38 -15.33
C PHE A 68 -8.87 -8.43 -14.80
N TYR A 69 -8.96 -8.78 -13.52
CA TYR A 69 -8.04 -9.68 -12.82
C TYR A 69 -8.81 -10.70 -11.95
N PRO A 70 -9.64 -11.57 -12.55
CA PRO A 70 -10.51 -12.48 -11.80
C PRO A 70 -9.74 -13.50 -10.93
N GLU A 71 -8.50 -13.83 -11.30
CA GLU A 71 -7.63 -14.77 -10.57
C GLU A 71 -6.90 -14.15 -9.37
N LYS A 72 -7.02 -12.82 -9.18
CA LYS A 72 -6.29 -12.10 -8.11
C LYS A 72 -7.20 -11.79 -6.93
N TYR A 73 -6.67 -11.95 -5.72
CA TYR A 73 -7.36 -11.50 -4.51
C TYR A 73 -7.10 -10.02 -4.25
N ILE A 74 -8.17 -9.25 -4.02
CA ILE A 74 -8.07 -7.82 -3.72
C ILE A 74 -8.18 -7.60 -2.21
N LEU A 75 -7.04 -7.39 -1.57
CA LEU A 75 -6.99 -6.95 -0.18
C LEU A 75 -7.34 -5.47 -0.13
N HIS A 76 -8.32 -5.09 0.68
CA HIS A 76 -8.75 -3.70 0.73
C HIS A 76 -9.09 -3.23 2.14
N LYS A 77 -8.94 -1.92 2.37
CA LYS A 77 -9.35 -1.30 3.62
C LYS A 77 -9.68 0.18 3.47
N ILE A 78 -10.57 0.64 4.32
CA ILE A 78 -10.89 2.06 4.47
C ILE A 78 -10.11 2.60 5.66
N GLU A 79 -9.26 3.60 5.42
CA GLU A 79 -8.40 4.22 6.44
C GLU A 79 -8.28 5.73 6.20
N ASN A 80 -7.69 6.46 7.14
CA ASN A 80 -7.48 7.90 6.99
C ASN A 80 -6.28 8.21 6.07
N ASN A 81 -6.22 9.44 5.56
CA ASN A 81 -5.20 9.83 4.57
C ASN A 81 -3.75 9.64 5.03
N LEU A 82 -3.45 9.84 6.33
CA LEU A 82 -2.09 9.65 6.85
C LEU A 82 -1.69 8.18 6.80
N GLN A 83 -2.56 7.29 7.29
CA GLN A 83 -2.34 5.84 7.28
C GLN A 83 -2.23 5.29 5.86
N LEU A 84 -3.08 5.78 4.95
CA LEU A 84 -3.04 5.41 3.54
C LEU A 84 -1.69 5.76 2.92
N PHE A 85 -1.20 6.97 3.16
CA PHE A 85 0.07 7.43 2.62
C PHE A 85 1.27 6.68 3.20
N GLU A 86 1.30 6.46 4.53
CA GLU A 86 2.36 5.67 5.17
C GLU A 86 2.42 4.24 4.61
N LYS A 87 1.26 3.62 4.40
CA LYS A 87 1.16 2.27 3.85
C LYS A 87 1.45 2.19 2.35
N LEU A 88 1.19 3.25 1.59
CA LEU A 88 1.67 3.34 0.22
C LEU A 88 3.21 3.42 0.21
N LYS A 89 3.79 4.29 1.06
CA LYS A 89 5.24 4.51 1.12
C LYS A 89 6.03 3.29 1.55
N ASN A 90 5.50 2.49 2.47
CA ASN A 90 6.16 1.26 2.93
C ASN A 90 5.83 0.02 2.09
N GLY A 91 5.05 0.16 1.01
CA GLY A 91 4.67 -0.93 0.09
C GLY A 91 3.59 -1.87 0.61
N SER A 92 2.92 -1.55 1.73
CA SER A 92 1.76 -2.33 2.21
C SER A 92 0.55 -2.17 1.30
N TYR A 93 0.35 -0.97 0.73
CA TYR A 93 -0.60 -0.71 -0.34
C TYR A 93 0.13 -0.50 -1.66
N GLN A 94 -0.46 -1.04 -2.73
CA GLN A 94 0.01 -0.84 -4.10
C GLN A 94 -0.74 0.30 -4.78
N MET A 95 -1.93 0.63 -4.27
CA MET A 95 -2.76 1.74 -4.72
C MET A 95 -3.52 2.32 -3.54
N ILE A 96 -3.67 3.65 -3.52
CA ILE A 96 -4.59 4.32 -2.60
C ILE A 96 -5.53 5.25 -3.35
N ILE A 97 -6.72 5.44 -2.79
CA ILE A 97 -7.73 6.36 -3.31
C ILE A 97 -7.95 7.47 -2.29
N LEU A 98 -7.67 8.70 -2.72
CA LEU A 98 -7.74 9.90 -1.88
C LEU A 98 -8.66 10.93 -2.50
N SER A 99 -9.30 11.75 -1.67
CA SER A 99 -10.19 12.84 -2.11
C SER A 99 -9.47 14.02 -2.77
N LYS A 100 -8.16 14.14 -2.54
CA LYS A 100 -7.29 15.19 -3.09
C LYS A 100 -5.96 14.58 -3.53
N PRO A 101 -5.31 15.15 -4.56
CA PRO A 101 -3.98 14.71 -4.97
C PRO A 101 -2.96 14.97 -3.86
N ILE A 102 -1.92 14.13 -3.81
CA ILE A 102 -0.74 14.38 -2.99
C ILE A 102 0.34 14.98 -3.88
N ASP A 103 0.94 16.06 -3.40
CA ASP A 103 2.12 16.66 -4.03
C ASP A 103 3.38 15.95 -3.54
N ASN A 104 3.80 14.92 -4.27
CA ASN A 104 5.00 14.15 -3.96
C ASN A 104 5.64 13.64 -5.27
N SER A 105 6.97 13.77 -5.40
CA SER A 105 7.72 13.34 -6.58
C SER A 105 7.90 11.82 -6.71
N GLU A 106 7.73 11.07 -5.62
CA GLU A 106 7.89 9.62 -5.56
C GLU A 106 6.66 8.86 -6.09
N PHE A 107 5.49 9.50 -6.13
CA PHE A 107 4.22 8.87 -6.53
C PHE A 107 3.56 9.66 -7.66
N PHE A 108 2.95 8.96 -8.61
CA PHE A 108 2.10 9.62 -9.59
C PHE A 108 0.66 9.69 -9.08
N CYS A 109 -0.18 10.49 -9.72
CA CYS A 109 -1.51 10.83 -9.22
C CYS A 109 -2.47 11.03 -10.40
N ILE A 110 -3.46 10.14 -10.57
CA ILE A 110 -4.38 10.13 -11.73
C ILE A 110 -5.80 10.42 -11.28
N LYS A 111 -6.36 11.55 -11.71
CA LYS A 111 -7.77 11.86 -11.47
C LYS A 111 -8.69 10.80 -12.10
N TYR A 112 -9.44 10.06 -11.28
CA TYR A 112 -10.31 8.97 -11.70
C TYR A 112 -11.80 9.37 -11.73
N LYS A 113 -12.25 10.20 -10.77
CA LYS A 113 -13.66 10.62 -10.68
C LYS A 113 -13.79 11.97 -9.99
N THR A 114 -14.87 12.66 -10.34
CA THR A 114 -15.36 13.86 -9.65
C THR A 114 -16.64 13.52 -8.91
N GLU A 115 -16.74 13.93 -7.66
CA GLU A 115 -17.97 13.82 -6.87
C GLU A 115 -18.75 15.14 -6.91
N GLN A 116 -20.06 15.04 -7.07
CA GLN A 116 -20.99 16.15 -6.85
C GLN A 116 -21.67 15.92 -5.51
N LEU A 117 -21.42 16.80 -4.56
CA LEU A 117 -22.08 16.76 -3.26
C LEU A 117 -23.49 17.38 -3.40
N PHE A 118 -24.44 16.88 -2.62
CA PHE A 118 -25.80 17.41 -2.59
C PHE A 118 -26.25 17.61 -1.15
N LEU A 119 -26.97 18.71 -0.90
CA LEU A 119 -27.61 18.95 0.39
C LEU A 119 -29.05 18.43 0.34
N SER A 120 -29.34 17.39 1.10
CA SER A 120 -30.71 16.89 1.29
C SER A 120 -31.32 17.58 2.51
N VAL A 121 -32.48 18.23 2.30
CA VAL A 121 -33.27 18.86 3.37
C VAL A 121 -34.74 18.49 3.24
N PRO A 122 -35.50 18.43 4.35
CA PRO A 122 -36.95 18.27 4.28
C PRO A 122 -37.60 19.37 3.43
N LEU A 123 -38.70 19.05 2.73
CA LEU A 123 -39.40 19.99 1.85
C LEU A 123 -39.84 21.29 2.56
N GLN A 124 -40.08 21.20 3.86
CA GLN A 124 -40.51 22.32 4.71
C GLN A 124 -39.33 23.20 5.16
N HIS A 125 -38.09 22.76 4.98
CA HIS A 125 -36.91 23.48 5.42
C HIS A 125 -36.71 24.77 4.60
N PRO A 126 -36.38 25.92 5.21
CA PRO A 126 -36.19 27.18 4.49
C PRO A 126 -35.16 27.11 3.34
N LEU A 127 -34.15 26.25 3.46
CA LEU A 127 -33.15 26.03 2.41
C LEU A 127 -33.69 25.26 1.20
N ALA A 128 -34.79 24.49 1.32
CA ALA A 128 -35.42 23.81 0.21
C ALA A 128 -35.91 24.80 -0.87
N LYS A 129 -36.24 26.02 -0.46
CA LYS A 129 -36.68 27.12 -1.34
C LYS A 129 -35.52 28.00 -1.82
N LYS A 130 -34.30 27.82 -1.29
CA LYS A 130 -33.13 28.68 -1.58
C LYS A 130 -32.04 27.91 -2.34
N ARG A 131 -32.30 27.57 -3.62
CA ARG A 131 -31.36 26.84 -4.50
C ARG A 131 -29.99 27.52 -4.70
N LYS A 132 -29.92 28.85 -4.68
CA LYS A 132 -28.70 29.62 -5.04
C LYS A 132 -27.64 29.71 -3.94
N TYR A 133 -27.98 29.51 -2.67
CA TYR A 133 -27.06 29.77 -1.54
C TYR A 133 -26.38 28.52 -0.96
N ILE A 134 -26.74 27.32 -1.45
CA ILE A 134 -26.22 26.05 -0.92
C ILE A 134 -24.73 25.87 -1.28
N PHE A 135 -24.32 26.30 -2.47
CA PHE A 135 -22.93 26.16 -2.95
C PHE A 135 -21.91 26.96 -2.12
N GLN A 136 -22.31 28.08 -1.53
CA GLN A 136 -21.38 28.99 -0.84
C GLN A 136 -21.11 28.59 0.62
N ILE A 137 -22.01 27.80 1.24
CA ILE A 137 -21.91 27.42 2.66
C ILE A 137 -21.03 26.18 2.85
N LEU A 138 -21.03 25.25 1.89
CA LEU A 138 -20.45 23.91 2.09
C LEU A 138 -19.02 23.73 1.59
N GLN A 139 -18.37 24.78 1.05
CA GLN A 139 -17.02 24.66 0.42
C GLN A 139 -16.88 23.37 -0.39
N MET A 140 -17.88 23.08 -1.24
CA MET A 140 -17.93 21.83 -2.02
C MET A 140 -16.86 21.89 -3.09
N THR A 141 -15.63 21.60 -2.71
CA THR A 141 -14.50 21.45 -3.62
C THR A 141 -14.64 20.14 -4.35
N GLU A 142 -14.43 20.17 -5.66
CA GLU A 142 -14.28 19.00 -6.51
C GLU A 142 -13.30 18.01 -5.87
N CYS A 143 -13.82 16.91 -5.30
CA CYS A 143 -12.95 15.80 -4.93
C CYS A 143 -12.51 15.13 -6.22
N SER A 144 -11.29 15.45 -6.62
CA SER A 144 -10.61 14.78 -7.71
C SER A 144 -9.94 13.56 -7.09
N TYR A 145 -10.64 12.43 -7.14
CA TYR A 145 -10.04 11.24 -6.59
C TYR A 145 -8.85 10.86 -7.44
N SER A 146 -7.71 10.66 -6.81
CA SER A 146 -6.51 10.35 -7.54
C SER A 146 -6.07 8.92 -7.26
N ILE A 147 -5.84 8.16 -8.33
CA ILE A 147 -5.19 6.85 -8.29
C ILE A 147 -3.68 7.10 -8.28
N GLN A 148 -3.03 6.61 -7.25
CA GLN A 148 -1.57 6.59 -7.12
C GLN A 148 -1.06 5.17 -7.26
#